data_AF-A0A2V2RLY3-F1
#
_entry.id   AF-A0A2V2RLY3-F1
#
_cell.length_a   1.000
_cell.length_b   1.000
_cell.length_c   1.000
_cell.angle_alpha   90.00
_cell.angle_beta   90.00
_cell.angle_gamma   90.00
#
_symmetry.space_group_name_H-M   'P 1'
#
loop_
_entity.id
_entity.type
_entity.pdbx_description
1 polymer ?
#
loop_
_entity_poly.entity_id
_entity_poly.type
_entity_poly.pdbx_seq_one_letter_code
_entity_poly.pdbx_strand_id
1 'polypeptide(L)' 'MTEANRALCRFAEKLTRDQHSMARDDVEELRAFGFKDAAIHDATQVIAYFNYITRIADALGVDQETFIRSWEKSR' A
#
# COMPACT_ATOMS: atom_id res chain seq x y z
N MET A 1 -2.26 3.32 16.60
CA MET A 1 -2.89 3.36 15.27
C MET A 1 -4.39 3.57 15.45
N THR A 2 -5.01 4.49 14.71
CA THR A 2 -6.46 4.76 14.73
C THR A 2 -7.23 3.68 13.95
N GLU A 3 -8.55 3.60 14.11
CA GLU A 3 -9.38 2.69 13.28
C GLU A 3 -9.35 3.06 11.80
N ALA A 4 -9.33 4.35 11.47
CA ALA A 4 -9.17 4.82 10.09
C ALA A 4 -7.85 4.32 9.47
N ASN A 5 -6.74 4.39 10.21
CA ASN A 5 -5.45 3.88 9.72
C ASN A 5 -5.48 2.35 9.59
N ARG A 6 -6.15 1.63 10.49
CA ARG A 6 -6.34 0.18 10.37
C ARG A 6 -7.14 -0.18 9.11
N ALA A 7 -8.21 0.56 8.80
CA ALA A 7 -9.00 0.35 7.59
C ALA A 7 -8.15 0.58 6.32
N LEU A 8 -7.36 1.65 6.29
CA LEU A 8 -6.43 1.91 5.20
C LEU A 8 -5.38 0.79 5.04
N CYS A 9 -4.84 0.26 6.14
CA CYS A 9 -3.93 -0.88 6.10
C CYS A 9 -4.60 -2.15 5.58
N ARG A 10 -5.85 -2.46 5.98
CA ARG A 10 -6.61 -3.60 5.46
C ARG A 10 -6.87 -3.47 3.97
N PHE A 11 -7.25 -2.28 3.51
CA PHE A 11 -7.42 -1.98 2.09
C PHE A 11 -6.11 -2.22 1.32
N ALA A 12 -4.98 -1.72 1.84
CA ALA A 12 -3.67 -1.92 1.24
C ALA A 12 -3.23 -3.39 1.19
N GLU A 13 -3.50 -4.14 2.26
CA GLU A 13 -3.20 -5.58 2.32
C GLU A 13 -4.03 -6.35 1.30
N LYS A 14 -5.36 -6.11 1.25
CA LYS A 14 -6.26 -6.77 0.30
C LYS A 14 -5.86 -6.47 -1.14
N LEU A 15 -5.63 -5.20 -1.48
CA LEU A 15 -5.20 -4.79 -2.83
C LEU A 15 -3.86 -5.44 -3.22
N THR A 16 -2.98 -5.71 -2.25
CA THR A 16 -1.68 -6.34 -2.51
C THR A 16 -1.77 -7.84 -2.72
N ARG A 17 -2.56 -8.53 -1.89
CA ARG A 17 -2.60 -9.99 -1.80
C ARG A 17 -3.71 -10.65 -2.62
N ASP A 18 -4.83 -9.94 -2.79
CA ASP A 18 -6.05 -10.48 -3.40
C ASP A 18 -6.79 -9.39 -4.18
N GLN A 19 -6.07 -8.72 -5.08
CA GLN A 19 -6.63 -7.63 -5.91
C GLN A 19 -7.87 -8.05 -6.72
N HIS A 20 -8.02 -9.33 -7.04
CA HIS A 20 -9.15 -9.85 -7.82
C HIS A 20 -10.46 -9.90 -7.01
N SER A 21 -10.37 -9.88 -5.67
CA SER A 21 -11.52 -9.84 -4.76
C SER A 21 -11.94 -8.42 -4.37
N MET A 22 -11.26 -7.38 -4.89
CA MET A 22 -11.61 -5.99 -4.60
C MET A 22 -13.04 -5.69 -5.05
N ALA A 23 -13.79 -5.02 -4.18
CA ALA A 23 -15.18 -4.70 -4.37
C ALA A 23 -15.46 -3.23 -4.00
N ARG A 24 -16.62 -2.74 -4.40
CA ARG A 24 -17.08 -1.39 -4.05
C ARG A 24 -17.07 -1.17 -2.52
N ASP A 25 -17.45 -2.18 -1.75
CA ASP A 25 -17.55 -2.11 -0.29
C ASP A 25 -16.22 -1.77 0.38
N ASP A 26 -15.07 -2.17 -0.20
CA ASP A 26 -13.75 -1.81 0.34
C ASP A 26 -13.51 -0.29 0.29
N VAL A 27 -14.02 0.38 -0.75
CA VAL A 27 -13.95 1.84 -0.91
C VAL A 27 -14.97 2.52 0.00
N GLU A 28 -16.19 1.97 0.11
CA GLU A 28 -17.21 2.52 1.00
C GLU A 28 -16.80 2.44 2.48
N GLU A 29 -16.08 1.39 2.90
CA GLU A 29 -15.51 1.29 4.25
C GLU A 29 -14.56 2.47 4.54
N LEU A 30 -13.68 2.81 3.61
CA LEU A 30 -12.79 3.96 3.77
C LEU A 30 -13.58 5.28 3.83
N ARG A 31 -14.61 5.44 3.00
CA ARG A 31 -15.48 6.63 3.08
C ARG A 31 -16.18 6.73 4.43
N ALA A 32 -16.60 5.62 5.02
CA ALA A 32 -17.22 5.60 6.36
C ALA A 32 -16.26 6.09 7.46
N PHE A 33 -14.95 5.96 7.28
CA PHE A 33 -13.92 6.55 8.15
C PHE A 33 -13.54 8.00 7.80
N GLY A 34 -14.23 8.63 6.84
CA GLY A 34 -14.06 10.03 6.46
C GLY A 34 -13.01 10.28 5.39
N PHE A 35 -12.47 9.24 4.74
CA PHE A 35 -11.58 9.42 3.60
C PHE A 35 -12.37 9.99 2.40
N LYS A 36 -11.82 11.04 1.79
CA LYS A 36 -12.35 11.60 0.53
C LYS A 36 -11.88 10.75 -0.65
N ASP A 37 -12.64 10.74 -1.74
CA ASP A 37 -12.29 9.98 -2.95
C ASP A 37 -10.88 10.27 -3.47
N ALA A 38 -10.44 11.54 -3.43
CA ALA A 38 -9.08 11.91 -3.81
C ALA A 38 -8.03 11.20 -2.94
N ALA A 39 -8.23 11.12 -1.62
CA ALA A 39 -7.30 10.45 -0.72
C ALA A 39 -7.29 8.92 -0.93
N ILE A 40 -8.45 8.32 -1.23
CA ILE A 40 -8.56 6.89 -1.55
C ILE A 40 -7.84 6.59 -2.87
N HIS A 41 -8.01 7.45 -3.86
CA HIS A 41 -7.32 7.36 -5.14
C HIS A 41 -5.79 7.46 -4.96
N ASP A 42 -5.31 8.46 -4.23
CA ASP A 42 -3.87 8.65 -3.97
C ASP A 42 -3.28 7.43 -3.24
N ALA A 43 -3.97 6.93 -2.22
CA ALA A 43 -3.56 5.70 -1.53
C ALA A 43 -3.49 4.51 -2.48
N THR A 44 -4.52 4.32 -3.31
CA THR A 44 -4.59 3.23 -4.28
C THR A 44 -3.43 3.29 -5.27
N GLN A 45 -3.10 4.48 -5.78
CA GLN A 45 -1.96 4.67 -6.68
C GLN A 45 -0.63 4.32 -6.03
N VAL A 46 -0.40 4.77 -4.80
CA VAL A 46 0.83 4.44 -4.05
C VAL A 46 0.95 2.94 -3.84
N ILE A 47 -0.10 2.29 -3.36
CA ILE A 47 -0.12 0.83 -3.13
C ILE A 47 0.15 0.09 -4.44
N ALA A 48 -0.54 0.47 -5.53
CA ALA A 48 -0.39 -0.16 -6.84
C ALA A 48 1.03 0.04 -7.43
N TYR A 49 1.62 1.21 -7.23
CA TYR A 49 2.97 1.50 -7.68
C TYR A 49 4.01 0.60 -6.99
N PHE A 50 3.92 0.45 -5.66
CA PHE A 50 4.80 -0.47 -4.93
C PHE A 50 4.59 -1.92 -5.37
N ASN A 51 3.34 -2.32 -5.56
CA ASN A 51 2.97 -3.61 -6.10
C ASN A 51 3.60 -3.88 -7.48
N TYR A 52 3.73 -2.87 -8.34
CA TYR A 52 4.41 -2.99 -9.62
C TYR A 52 5.93 -3.07 -9.47
N ILE A 53 6.55 -2.08 -8.80
CA ILE A 53 8.01 -1.95 -8.78
C ILE A 53 8.68 -3.09 -8.01
N THR A 54 8.09 -3.55 -6.90
CA THR A 54 8.61 -4.67 -6.12
C THR A 54 8.61 -5.96 -6.95
N ARG A 55 7.54 -6.21 -7.72
CA ARG A 55 7.50 -7.39 -8.61
C ARG A 55 8.55 -7.33 -9.72
N ILE A 56 8.80 -6.15 -10.28
CA ILE A 56 9.85 -5.96 -11.29
C ILE A 56 11.23 -6.21 -10.68
N ALA A 57 11.51 -5.63 -9.51
CA ALA A 57 12.77 -5.82 -8.80
C ALA A 57 13.02 -7.29 -8.47
N ASP A 58 12.02 -7.97 -7.90
CA ASP A 58 12.11 -9.39 -7.53
C ASP A 58 12.27 -10.29 -8.76
N ALA A 59 11.53 -10.04 -9.84
CA ALA A 59 11.58 -10.85 -11.05
C ALA A 59 12.91 -10.73 -11.81
N LEU A 60 13.58 -9.58 -11.71
CA LEU A 60 14.86 -9.32 -12.36
C LEU A 60 16.07 -9.56 -11.44
N GLY A 61 15.84 -9.89 -10.17
CA GLY A 61 16.90 -10.08 -9.18
C GLY A 61 17.71 -8.80 -8.92
N VAL A 62 17.03 -7.64 -8.86
CA VAL A 62 17.69 -6.36 -8.60
C VAL A 62 18.30 -6.36 -7.20
N ASP A 63 19.60 -6.13 -7.10
CA ASP A 63 20.31 -6.04 -5.83
C ASP A 63 19.88 -4.83 -5.00
N GLN A 64 19.95 -4.98 -3.67
CA GLN A 64 19.70 -3.87 -2.76
C GLN A 64 20.77 -2.79 -2.87
N GLU A 65 20.35 -1.52 -2.78
CA GLU A 65 21.25 -0.38 -2.77
C GLU A 65 22.16 -0.40 -1.53
N THR A 66 23.48 -0.44 -1.75
CA THR A 66 24.47 -0.51 -0.65
C THR A 66 24.76 0.84 -0.01
N PHE A 67 24.31 1.94 -0.63
CA PHE A 67 24.56 3.31 -0.17
C PHE A 67 23.41 3.88 0.69
N ILE A 68 22.25 3.22 0.74
CA ILE A 68 21.19 3.61 1.68
C ILE A 68 21.60 3.14 3.08
N ARG A 69 21.82 4.09 3.99
CA ARG A 69 22.07 3.80 5.40
C ARG A 69 20.81 3.20 6.04
N SER A 70 20.93 2.02 6.64
CA SER A 70 19.85 1.45 7.45
C SER A 70 19.49 2.41 8.59
N TRP A 71 18.24 2.89 8.58
CA TRP A 71 17.73 3.81 9.60
C TRP A 71 17.78 3.18 11.01
N GLU A 72 17.70 1.85 11.12
CA GLU A 72 17.74 1.10 12.38
C GLU A 72 19.12 1.17 13.04
N LYS A 73 20.18 1.25 12.24
CA LYS A 73 21.57 1.36 12.70
C LYS A 73 21.98 2.80 13.05
N SER A 74 21.03 3.72 13.09
CA SER A 74 21.26 5.15 13.36
C SER A 74 20.66 5.62 14.69
N ARG A 75 20.20 4.69 15.52
CA ARG A 75 19.73 4.90 16.89
C ARG A 75 20.74 4.38 17.90
#